data_AF-S7X5A5-F1
#
_entry.id   AF-S7X5A5-F1
#
_cell.length_a   1.000
_cell.length_b   1.000
_cell.length_c   1.000
_cell.angle_alpha   90.00
_cell.angle_beta   90.00
_cell.angle_gamma   90.00
#
_symmetry.space_group_name_H-M   'P 1'
#
loop_
_entity.id
_entity.type
_entity.pdbx_description
1 polymer ?
#
loop_
_entity_poly.entity_id
_entity_poly.type
_entity_poly.pdbx_seq_one_letter_code
_entity_poly.pdbx_strand_id
1 'polypeptide(L)' 'MYRIVSAEEALKVVKSNDRVYIQAAAAAPQVLVKALSARHEELRNVEVCQLHTEGVAPYANPELKDSFHVNSFFLEKM' A
#
# COMPACT_ATOMS: atom_id res chain seq x y z
N MET A 1 -16.74 -1.93 -18.23
CA MET A 1 -15.74 -2.76 -18.94
C MET A 1 -14.47 -2.75 -18.10
N TYR A 2 -13.84 -3.89 -17.83
CA TYR A 2 -12.61 -3.93 -17.03
C TYR A 2 -11.38 -3.81 -17.94
N ARG A 3 -10.31 -3.19 -17.44
CA ARG A 3 -9.05 -3.01 -18.17
C ARG A 3 -7.97 -3.86 -17.52
N ILE A 4 -7.37 -4.78 -18.29
CA ILE A 4 -6.24 -5.59 -17.84
C ILE A 4 -4.95 -4.82 -18.11
N VAL A 5 -4.16 -4.59 -17.08
CA VAL A 5 -2.85 -3.92 -17.12
C VAL A 5 -1.91 -4.55 -16.09
N SER A 6 -0.61 -4.23 -16.15
CA SER A 6 0.34 -4.63 -15.10
C SER A 6 0.10 -3.88 -13.80
N ALA A 7 0.70 -4.34 -12.70
CA ALA A 7 0.59 -3.70 -11.40
C ALA A 7 1.22 -2.30 -11.39
N GLU A 8 2.37 -2.15 -12.05
CA GLU A 8 3.08 -0.89 -12.20
C GLU A 8 2.23 0.14 -12.93
N GLU A 9 1.56 -0.28 -14.02
CA GLU A 9 0.64 0.59 -14.76
C GLU A 9 -0.60 0.94 -13.93
N ALA A 10 -1.20 -0.03 -13.24
CA ALA A 10 -2.38 0.18 -12.40
C ALA A 10 -2.10 1.22 -11.30
N LEU A 11 -0.91 1.19 -10.71
CA LEU A 11 -0.55 2.03 -9.58
C LEU A 11 -0.09 3.44 -9.95
N LYS A 12 0.07 3.77 -11.22
CA LYS A 12 0.35 5.15 -11.67
C LYS A 12 -0.71 6.16 -11.23
N VAL A 13 -1.90 5.68 -10.88
CA VAL A 13 -2.99 6.52 -10.35
C VAL A 13 -2.66 7.10 -8.97
N VAL A 14 -1.80 6.43 -8.18
CA VAL A 14 -1.40 6.88 -6.84
C VAL A 14 -0.35 7.98 -6.94
N LYS A 15 -0.60 9.07 -6.22
CA LYS A 15 0.23 10.28 -6.14
C LYS A 15 0.61 10.58 -4.68
N SER A 16 1.62 11.42 -4.50
CA SER A 16 1.99 11.92 -3.18
C SER A 16 0.81 12.62 -2.50
N ASN A 17 0.66 12.40 -1.19
CA ASN A 17 -0.46 12.86 -0.35
C ASN A 17 -1.81 12.15 -0.57
N ASP A 18 -1.88 11.11 -1.40
CA ASP A 18 -3.09 10.29 -1.50
C ASP A 18 -3.30 9.43 -0.25
N ARG A 19 -4.57 9.09 0.00
CA ARG A 19 -4.96 8.05 0.96
C ARG A 19 -5.36 6.80 0.19
N VAL A 20 -4.71 5.68 0.46
CA VAL A 20 -4.95 4.39 -0.20
C VAL A 20 -5.48 3.40 0.84
N TYR A 21 -6.61 2.76 0.56
CA TYR A 21 -7.14 1.70 1.40
C TYR A 21 -6.72 0.32 0.88
N ILE A 22 -6.12 -0.49 1.75
CA ILE A 22 -5.72 -1.87 1.43
C ILE A 22 -6.78 -2.83 1.97
N GLN A 23 -7.21 -3.75 1.11
CA GLN A 23 -8.18 -4.78 1.49
C GLN A 23 -7.59 -5.70 2.58
N ALA A 24 -8.42 -6.08 3.54
CA ALA A 24 -7.99 -6.77 4.76
C ALA A 24 -7.77 -8.28 4.59
N ALA A 25 -7.09 -8.88 5.58
CA ALA A 25 -6.84 -10.31 5.75
C ALA A 25 -6.27 -10.95 4.46
N ALA A 26 -6.72 -12.16 4.13
CA ALA A 26 -6.31 -12.92 2.94
C ALA A 26 -6.58 -12.21 1.60
N ALA A 27 -7.41 -11.16 1.58
CA ALA A 27 -7.73 -10.41 0.37
C ALA A 27 -6.77 -9.24 0.11
N ALA A 28 -5.77 -9.02 0.95
CA ALA A 28 -4.72 -8.03 0.73
C ALA A 28 -4.02 -8.29 -0.62
N PRO A 29 -4.11 -7.37 -1.59
CA PRO A 29 -3.65 -7.61 -2.96
C PRO A 29 -2.12 -7.55 -3.04
N GLN A 30 -1.44 -8.66 -2.71
CA GLN A 30 0.01 -8.74 -2.55
C GLN A 30 0.81 -8.21 -3.76
N VAL A 31 0.31 -8.45 -4.99
CA VAL A 31 0.95 -7.95 -6.21
C VAL A 31 0.96 -6.41 -6.24
N LEU A 32 -0.17 -5.78 -5.93
CA LEU A 32 -0.29 -4.32 -5.88
C LEU A 32 0.43 -3.72 -4.67
N VAL A 33 0.40 -4.40 -3.52
CA VAL A 33 1.13 -3.95 -2.33
C VAL A 33 2.64 -3.85 -2.59
N LYS A 34 3.23 -4.88 -3.21
CA LYS A 34 4.65 -4.89 -3.55
C LYS A 34 4.98 -3.81 -4.57
N ALA A 35 4.19 -3.70 -5.64
CA ALA A 35 4.40 -2.69 -6.68
C ALA A 35 4.21 -1.24 -6.16
N LEU A 36 3.30 -1.02 -5.21
CA LEU A 36 3.11 0.30 -4.57
C LEU A 36 4.35 0.66 -3.76
N SER A 37 4.81 -0.28 -2.94
CA SER A 37 5.96 -0.08 -2.06
C SER A 37 7.26 0.16 -2.86
N ALA A 38 7.41 -0.47 -4.03
CA ALA A 38 8.53 -0.26 -4.93
C ALA A 38 8.62 1.18 -5.48
N ARG A 39 7.53 1.95 -5.47
CA ARG A 39 7.50 3.35 -5.91
C ARG A 39 7.89 4.35 -4.81
N HIS A 40 8.49 3.90 -3.70
CA HIS A 40 8.83 4.75 -2.56
C HIS A 40 9.69 5.96 -2.95
N GLU A 41 10.63 5.80 -3.89
CA GLU A 41 11.49 6.93 -4.31
C GLU A 41 10.70 8.07 -4.96
N GLU A 42 9.58 7.75 -5.63
CA GLU A 42 8.71 8.69 -6.36
C GLU A 42 7.62 9.32 -5.48
N LEU A 43 7.17 8.62 -4.44
CA LEU A 43 5.98 8.98 -3.66
C LEU A 43 6.37 9.57 -2.30
N ARG A 44 5.60 10.55 -1.83
CA ARG A 44 5.75 11.14 -0.49
C ARG A 44 4.42 11.24 0.21
N ASN A 45 4.42 11.00 1.52
CA ASN A 45 3.25 11.17 2.38
C ASN A 45 1.99 10.43 1.88
N VAL A 46 2.13 9.23 1.32
CA VAL A 46 0.98 8.39 0.97
C VAL A 46 0.49 7.72 2.23
N GLU A 47 -0.76 7.97 2.60
CA GLU A 47 -1.37 7.36 3.77
C GLU A 47 -1.98 6.01 3.40
N VAL A 48 -1.45 4.93 3.98
CA VAL A 48 -1.94 3.57 3.79
C VAL A 48 -2.92 3.24 4.92
N CYS A 49 -4.21 3.32 4.61
CA CYS A 49 -5.30 2.96 5.51
C CYS A 49 -5.56 1.44 5.44
N GLN A 50 -5.56 0.76 6.58
CA GLN A 50 -5.73 -0.70 6.60
C GLN A 50 -6.37 -1.22 7.89
N LEU A 51 -6.84 -2.47 7.85
CA LEU A 51 -7.10 -3.31 9.01
C LEU A 51 -5.94 -4.31 9.17
N HIS A 52 -6.16 -5.47 9.80
CA HIS A 52 -5.25 -6.61 9.69
C HIS A 52 -5.09 -7.03 8.23
N THR A 53 -3.86 -7.24 7.75
CA THR A 53 -3.52 -7.69 6.40
C THR A 53 -2.65 -8.93 6.47
N GLU A 54 -2.93 -9.96 5.67
CA GLU A 54 -2.04 -11.12 5.55
C GLU A 54 -0.96 -10.89 4.49
N GLY A 55 0.20 -11.53 4.66
CA GLY A 55 1.34 -11.42 3.74
C GLY A 55 2.30 -10.29 4.11
N VAL A 56 3.08 -9.82 3.13
CA VAL A 56 4.10 -8.79 3.36
C VAL A 56 3.52 -7.40 3.13
N ALA A 57 3.90 -6.45 3.98
CA ALA A 57 3.53 -5.05 3.89
C ALA A 57 4.79 -4.18 3.79
N PRO A 58 5.52 -4.15 2.65
CA PRO A 58 6.80 -3.46 2.57
C PRO A 58 6.67 -1.95 2.78
N TYR A 59 5.53 -1.35 2.44
CA TYR A 59 5.21 0.05 2.76
C TYR A 59 5.27 0.37 4.27
N ALA A 60 5.22 -0.64 5.15
CA ALA A 60 5.36 -0.48 6.60
C ALA A 60 6.82 -0.57 7.07
N ASN A 61 7.79 -0.81 6.18
CA ASN A 61 9.21 -0.78 6.54
C ASN A 61 9.58 0.65 6.99
N PRO A 62 10.16 0.85 8.20
CA PRO A 62 10.60 2.16 8.68
C PRO A 62 11.53 2.93 7.74
N GLU A 63 12.29 2.24 6.87
CA GLU A 63 13.13 2.88 5.85
C GLU A 63 12.31 3.62 4.78
N LEU A 64 11.05 3.24 4.58
CA LEU A 64 10.15 3.84 3.59
C LEU A 64 9.22 4.90 4.19
N LYS A 65 9.45 5.33 5.44
CA LYS A 65 8.58 6.25 6.20
C LYS A 65 8.36 7.61 5.54
N ASP A 66 9.30 8.08 4.73
CA ASP A 66 9.16 9.37 4.03
C ASP A 66 8.15 9.27 2.88
N SER A 67 7.89 8.03 2.43
CA SER A 67 7.00 7.71 1.32
C SER A 67 5.61 7.31 1.81
N PHE A 68 5.56 6.47 2.85
CA PHE A 68 4.33 5.85 3.33
C PHE A 68 4.10 6.10 4.82
N HIS A 69 2.87 6.46 5.16
CA HIS A 69 2.38 6.56 6.53
C HIS A 69 1.30 5.50 6.74
N VAL A 70 1.55 4.52 7.60
CA VAL A 70 0.57 3.46 7.90
C VAL A 70 -0.43 3.96 8.92
N ASN A 71 -1.70 4.05 8.53
CA ASN A 71 -2.82 4.32 9.40
C ASN A 71 -3.65 3.05 9.59
N SER A 72 -3.36 2.30 10.65
CA SER A 72 -4.08 1.07 10.96
C SER A 72 -5.32 1.34 11.79
N PHE A 73 -6.48 0.91 11.29
CA PHE A 73 -7.77 0.96 11.98
C PHE A 73 -8.02 -0.27 12.85
N PHE A 74 -7.12 -1.24 12.81
CA PHE A 74 -7.15 -2.42 13.66
C PHE A 74 -5.76 -2.63 14.27
N LEU A 75 -5.72 -2.73 15.59
CA LEU A 75 -4.52 -3.09 16.32
C LEU A 75 -4.73 -4.50 16.83
N GLU A 76 -3.97 -5.46 16.33
CA GLU A 76 -3.93 -6.78 16.96
C GLU A 76 -3.04 -6.71 18.20
N LYS A 77 -3.38 -7.52 19.20
CA LYS A 77 -2.49 -7.73 20.34
C LYS A 77 -1.50 -8.81 19.93
N MET A 78 -0.21 -8.46 19.88
CA MET A 78 0.88 -9.44 19.76
C MET A 78 0.87 -10.41 20.94
#